data_AF-A0A8K1ZWK0-F1
#
_entry.id   AF-A0A8K1ZWK0-F1
#
_cell.length_a   1.000
_cell.length_b   1.000
_cell.length_c   1.000
_cell.angle_alpha   90.00
_cell.angle_beta   90.00
_cell.angle_gamma   90.00
#
_symmetry.space_group_name_H-M   'P 1'
#
loop_
_entity.id
_entity.type
_entity.pdbx_description
1 polymer ?
#
loop_
_entity_poly.entity_id
_entity_poly.type
_entity_poly.pdbx_seq_one_letter_code
_entity_poly.pdbx_strand_id
1 'polypeptide(L)'
;MANLGKPLTELELIKLNGHEDTIERCMQSYLEFGLALRAILRDRLYRKEYKSFEEYCQKRWATSRQEAYRKINAAAVAQNLMSASNVQPVEYQTRLLSQLEPAQQRIVWKAALEESKGHPTGRIIEQVMVKRGLRSKPQAAEHSSESEEWYTPSHVLERVLACLGSVDLDPAAETLENPNVPANAHYTAELDGLSDRVWAGKIYLNPPYGRSIGRWVERLLWEYVSENVTEAILLVPARTDTEWWKQLQHFPVCLCWGRLRFSGSKTGAPFPSAIFYLGKSADAFYDAFADLGGIWMRISRDSLADG
;
A
#
# COMPACT_ATOMS: atom_id res chain seq x y z
N MET A 1 -16.60 1.28 -41.47
CA MET A 1 -17.67 1.63 -40.51
C MET A 1 -17.61 0.64 -39.36
N ALA A 2 -17.31 1.09 -38.15
CA ALA A 2 -17.19 0.19 -37.00
C ALA A 2 -18.57 -0.33 -36.61
N ASN A 3 -18.70 -1.64 -36.44
CA ASN A 3 -19.96 -2.33 -36.13
C ASN A 3 -20.41 -1.97 -34.70
N LEU A 4 -21.16 -0.86 -34.55
CA LEU A 4 -21.80 -0.46 -33.30
C LEU A 4 -22.88 -1.51 -32.95
N GLY A 5 -23.04 -1.83 -31.66
CA GLY A 5 -23.96 -2.88 -31.22
C GLY A 5 -25.44 -2.56 -31.50
N LYS A 6 -26.31 -3.57 -31.41
CA LYS A 6 -27.77 -3.42 -31.59
C LYS A 6 -28.30 -2.21 -30.78
N PRO A 7 -29.14 -1.34 -31.38
CA PRO A 7 -29.66 -0.15 -30.70
C PRO A 7 -30.36 -0.49 -29.37
N LEU A 8 -30.33 0.46 -28.44
CA LEU A 8 -31.08 0.38 -27.18
C LEU A 8 -32.56 0.65 -27.43
N THR A 9 -33.42 -0.06 -26.72
CA THR A 9 -34.84 0.29 -26.58
C THR A 9 -35.02 1.55 -25.73
N GLU A 10 -36.19 2.16 -25.79
CA GLU A 10 -36.53 3.33 -24.95
C GLU A 10 -36.38 3.05 -23.45
N LEU A 11 -36.81 1.87 -23.00
CA LEU A 11 -36.64 1.43 -21.62
C LEU A 11 -35.16 1.26 -21.22
N GLU A 12 -34.31 0.77 -22.12
CA GLU A 12 -32.88 0.65 -21.87
C GLU A 12 -32.18 2.01 -21.82
N LEU A 13 -32.62 2.98 -22.63
CA LEU A 13 -32.12 4.35 -22.57
C LEU A 13 -32.49 5.02 -21.24
N ILE A 14 -33.73 4.87 -20.78
CA ILE A 14 -34.17 5.37 -19.47
C ILE A 14 -33.33 4.75 -18.35
N LYS A 15 -33.09 3.43 -18.39
CA LYS A 15 -32.21 2.74 -17.42
C LYS A 15 -30.78 3.26 -17.47
N LEU A 16 -30.22 3.42 -18.67
CA LEU A 16 -28.86 3.94 -18.83
C LEU A 16 -28.75 5.31 -18.19
N ASN A 17 -29.62 6.25 -18.56
CA ASN A 17 -29.62 7.61 -18.03
C ASN A 17 -29.73 7.63 -16.50
N GLY A 18 -30.65 6.84 -15.91
CA GLY A 18 -30.77 6.77 -14.45
C GLY A 18 -29.50 6.25 -13.75
N HIS A 19 -28.81 5.28 -14.36
CA HIS A 19 -27.53 4.81 -13.84
C HIS A 19 -26.41 5.84 -14.02
N GLU A 20 -26.36 6.55 -15.16
CA GLU A 20 -25.40 7.63 -15.39
C GLU A 20 -25.58 8.79 -14.39
N ASP A 21 -26.82 9.22 -14.15
CA ASP A 21 -27.14 10.25 -13.16
C ASP A 21 -26.70 9.85 -11.75
N THR A 22 -26.80 8.55 -11.43
CA THR A 22 -26.34 8.02 -10.13
C THR A 22 -24.82 8.06 -10.05
N ILE A 23 -24.13 7.68 -11.11
CA ILE A 23 -22.67 7.73 -11.19
C ILE A 23 -22.16 9.17 -11.04
N GLU A 24 -22.79 10.12 -11.73
CA GLU A 24 -22.42 11.53 -11.70
C GLU A 24 -22.59 12.14 -10.30
N ARG A 25 -23.74 11.90 -9.64
CA ARG A 25 -23.98 12.40 -8.28
C ARG A 25 -23.13 11.72 -7.22
N CYS A 26 -22.78 10.45 -7.40
CA CYS A 26 -22.14 9.61 -6.38
C CYS A 26 -20.74 9.15 -6.77
N MET A 27 -19.97 9.98 -7.49
CA MET A 27 -18.66 9.63 -8.03
C MET A 27 -17.66 9.13 -6.96
N GLN A 28 -17.75 9.67 -5.75
CA GLN A 28 -16.90 9.28 -4.61
C GLN A 28 -17.42 8.03 -3.84
N SER A 29 -18.67 7.63 -4.03
CA SER A 29 -19.24 6.45 -3.37
C SER A 29 -18.87 5.19 -4.15
N TYR A 30 -18.05 4.32 -3.55
CA TYR A 30 -17.71 3.05 -4.20
C TYR A 30 -18.94 2.14 -4.40
N LEU A 31 -19.94 2.23 -3.52
CA LEU A 31 -21.13 1.38 -3.51
C LEU A 31 -22.09 1.78 -4.63
N GLU A 32 -22.59 3.01 -4.62
CA GLU A 32 -23.57 3.49 -5.61
C GLU A 32 -22.99 3.48 -7.02
N PHE A 33 -21.76 3.98 -7.17
CA PHE A 33 -21.03 3.97 -8.43
C PHE A 33 -20.82 2.55 -8.95
N GLY A 34 -20.38 1.64 -8.07
CA GLY A 34 -20.13 0.25 -8.43
C GLY A 34 -21.40 -0.51 -8.81
N LEU A 35 -22.51 -0.29 -8.12
CA LEU A 35 -23.81 -0.91 -8.44
C LEU A 35 -24.36 -0.41 -9.79
N ALA A 36 -24.26 0.89 -10.06
CA ALA A 36 -24.67 1.48 -11.33
C ALA A 36 -23.83 0.94 -12.51
N LEU A 37 -22.50 0.93 -12.37
CA LEU A 37 -21.62 0.33 -13.37
C LEU A 37 -21.91 -1.17 -13.59
N ARG A 38 -22.19 -1.92 -12.52
CA ARG A 38 -22.54 -3.34 -12.61
C ARG A 38 -23.82 -3.55 -13.42
N ALA A 39 -24.83 -2.71 -13.22
CA ALA A 39 -26.09 -2.79 -13.97
C ALA A 39 -25.89 -2.47 -15.45
N ILE A 40 -25.13 -1.40 -15.75
CA ILE A 40 -24.77 -1.01 -17.13
C ILE A 40 -23.99 -2.13 -17.84
N LEU A 41 -23.03 -2.76 -17.15
CA LEU A 41 -22.24 -3.86 -17.69
C LEU A 41 -23.12 -5.10 -17.96
N ARG A 42 -23.91 -5.52 -16.98
CA ARG A 42 -24.79 -6.71 -17.06
C ARG A 42 -25.76 -6.62 -18.24
N ASP A 43 -26.41 -5.46 -18.39
CA ASP A 43 -27.44 -5.26 -19.41
C ASP A 43 -26.84 -4.70 -20.72
N ARG A 44 -25.50 -4.57 -20.78
CA ARG A 44 -24.73 -4.02 -21.90
C ARG A 44 -25.30 -2.71 -22.44
N LEU A 45 -25.64 -1.79 -21.55
CA LEU A 45 -26.32 -0.54 -21.92
C LEU A 45 -25.41 0.43 -22.69
N TYR A 46 -24.09 0.27 -22.61
CA TYR A 46 -23.12 1.08 -23.34
C TYR A 46 -23.02 0.76 -24.86
N ARG A 47 -23.61 -0.36 -25.31
CA ARG A 47 -23.34 -0.98 -26.63
C ARG A 47 -23.71 -0.13 -27.85
N LYS A 48 -24.55 0.90 -27.68
CA LYS A 48 -25.00 1.79 -28.75
C LYS A 48 -23.87 2.72 -29.21
N GLU A 49 -23.06 3.21 -28.29
CA GLU A 49 -22.07 4.26 -28.55
C GLU A 49 -20.63 3.78 -28.36
N TYR A 50 -20.42 2.71 -27.59
CA TYR A 50 -19.10 2.22 -27.22
C TYR A 50 -18.93 0.75 -27.59
N LYS A 51 -17.73 0.39 -28.07
CA LYS A 51 -17.44 -0.98 -28.55
C LYS A 51 -17.21 -1.95 -27.39
N SER A 52 -16.76 -1.45 -26.25
CA SER A 52 -16.50 -2.21 -25.04
C SER A 52 -16.94 -1.43 -23.80
N PHE A 53 -17.15 -2.15 -22.70
CA PHE A 53 -17.48 -1.54 -21.43
C PHE A 53 -16.31 -0.69 -20.91
N GLU A 54 -15.09 -1.14 -21.15
CA GLU A 54 -13.87 -0.43 -20.79
C GLU A 54 -13.73 0.90 -21.53
N GLU A 55 -14.04 0.91 -22.83
CA GLU A 55 -14.07 2.15 -23.62
C GLU A 55 -15.13 3.13 -23.07
N TYR A 56 -16.31 2.61 -22.70
CA TYR A 56 -17.35 3.39 -22.04
C TYR A 56 -16.87 4.00 -20.72
N CYS A 57 -16.31 3.20 -19.81
CA CYS A 57 -15.79 3.67 -18.53
C CYS A 57 -14.69 4.72 -18.70
N GLN A 58 -13.77 4.51 -19.63
CA GLN A 58 -12.67 5.44 -19.86
C GLN A 58 -13.15 6.75 -20.48
N LYS A 59 -14.01 6.70 -21.52
CA LYS A 59 -14.44 7.90 -22.24
C LYS A 59 -15.50 8.69 -21.50
N ARG A 60 -16.46 8.03 -20.84
CA ARG A 60 -17.56 8.70 -20.14
C ARG A 60 -17.17 9.17 -18.74
N TRP A 61 -16.35 8.38 -18.04
CA TRP A 61 -16.09 8.56 -16.61
C TRP A 61 -14.61 8.71 -16.24
N ALA A 62 -13.71 8.83 -17.23
CA ALA A 62 -12.25 8.87 -17.01
C ALA A 62 -11.72 7.74 -16.11
N THR A 63 -12.43 6.61 -16.07
CA THR A 63 -12.18 5.52 -15.12
C THR A 63 -11.49 4.36 -15.83
N SER A 64 -10.35 3.92 -15.30
CA SER A 64 -9.61 2.79 -15.85
C SER A 64 -10.39 1.48 -15.74
N ARG A 65 -10.08 0.51 -16.61
CA ARG A 65 -10.64 -0.84 -16.53
C ARG A 65 -10.53 -1.44 -15.13
N GLN A 66 -9.32 -1.39 -14.54
CA GLN A 66 -9.06 -1.99 -13.23
C GLN A 66 -9.90 -1.34 -12.14
N GLU A 67 -10.03 0.00 -12.17
CA GLU A 67 -10.83 0.74 -11.19
C GLU A 67 -12.33 0.43 -11.31
N ALA A 68 -12.86 0.39 -12.54
CA ALA A 68 -14.25 0.07 -12.80
C ALA A 68 -14.61 -1.32 -12.25
N TYR A 69 -13.83 -2.35 -12.59
CA TYR A 69 -14.07 -3.72 -12.09
C TYR A 69 -13.85 -3.82 -10.57
N ARG A 70 -12.90 -3.08 -10.00
CA ARG A 70 -12.71 -3.01 -8.53
C ARG A 70 -13.96 -2.50 -7.83
N LYS A 71 -14.53 -1.37 -8.27
CA LYS A 71 -15.76 -0.80 -7.69
C LYS A 71 -16.97 -1.71 -7.89
N ILE A 72 -17.12 -2.32 -9.07
CA ILE A 72 -18.19 -3.31 -9.35
C ILE A 72 -18.12 -4.48 -8.35
N ASN A 73 -16.94 -5.07 -8.18
CA ASN A 73 -16.76 -6.21 -7.29
C ASN A 73 -16.96 -5.82 -5.82
N ALA A 74 -16.40 -4.69 -5.39
CA ALA A 74 -16.56 -4.17 -4.04
C ALA A 74 -18.04 -3.90 -3.70
N ALA A 75 -18.77 -3.23 -4.60
CA ALA A 75 -20.19 -2.96 -4.44
C ALA A 75 -21.03 -4.24 -4.40
N ALA A 76 -20.70 -5.24 -5.22
CA ALA A 76 -21.38 -6.53 -5.21
C ALA A 76 -21.22 -7.26 -3.88
N VAL A 77 -20.00 -7.30 -3.34
CA VAL A 77 -19.72 -7.88 -2.02
C VAL A 77 -20.44 -7.07 -0.95
N ALA A 78 -20.31 -5.74 -0.94
CA ALA A 78 -20.96 -4.88 0.04
C ALA A 78 -22.47 -5.10 0.10
N GLN A 79 -23.15 -5.14 -1.05
CA GLN A 79 -24.58 -5.42 -1.11
C GLN A 79 -24.92 -6.79 -0.52
N ASN A 80 -24.10 -7.81 -0.78
CA ASN A 80 -24.28 -9.14 -0.20
C ASN A 80 -24.06 -9.15 1.33
N LEU A 81 -23.12 -8.35 1.85
CA LEU A 81 -22.88 -8.22 3.29
C LEU A 81 -24.00 -7.45 3.99
N MET A 82 -24.48 -6.38 3.36
CA MET A 82 -25.58 -5.56 3.85
C MET A 82 -26.92 -6.30 3.84
N SER A 83 -27.08 -7.33 3.02
CA SER A 83 -28.28 -8.19 3.11
C SER A 83 -28.31 -9.07 4.37
N ALA A 84 -27.16 -9.23 5.07
CA ALA A 84 -27.05 -9.97 6.32
C ALA A 84 -27.02 -9.07 7.56
N SER A 85 -26.78 -7.76 7.40
CA SER A 85 -26.58 -6.81 8.49
C SER A 85 -26.83 -5.38 8.01
N ASN A 86 -27.29 -4.49 8.89
CA ASN A 86 -27.48 -3.08 8.53
C ASN A 86 -26.18 -2.25 8.57
N VAL A 87 -25.00 -2.89 8.59
CA VAL A 87 -23.70 -2.21 8.64
C VAL A 87 -23.08 -2.18 7.25
N GLN A 88 -22.88 -0.98 6.72
CA GLN A 88 -22.20 -0.79 5.44
C GLN A 88 -20.68 -0.98 5.62
N PRO A 89 -20.05 -1.90 4.88
CA PRO A 89 -18.61 -2.07 4.91
C PRO A 89 -17.89 -0.88 4.28
N VAL A 90 -16.64 -0.65 4.67
CA VAL A 90 -15.68 0.18 3.93
C VAL A 90 -15.16 -0.63 2.73
N GLU A 91 -14.84 0.05 1.63
CA GLU A 91 -14.44 -0.58 0.36
C GLU A 91 -13.32 -1.62 0.54
N TYR A 92 -12.27 -1.32 1.34
CA TYR A 92 -11.17 -2.27 1.53
C TYR A 92 -11.59 -3.58 2.23
N GLN A 93 -12.59 -3.54 3.13
CA GLN A 93 -13.10 -4.73 3.83
C GLN A 93 -13.78 -5.69 2.85
N THR A 94 -14.46 -5.15 1.84
CA THR A 94 -15.11 -5.95 0.79
C THR A 94 -14.09 -6.75 -0.02
N ARG A 95 -12.88 -6.20 -0.23
CA ARG A 95 -11.81 -6.86 -0.99
C ARG A 95 -11.34 -8.14 -0.29
N LEU A 96 -11.25 -8.13 1.04
CA LEU A 96 -10.84 -9.29 1.85
C LEU A 96 -11.79 -10.49 1.66
N LEU A 97 -13.07 -10.20 1.39
CA LEU A 97 -14.13 -11.19 1.27
C LEU A 97 -14.45 -11.54 -0.19
N SER A 98 -13.86 -10.83 -1.15
CA SER A 98 -14.18 -10.96 -2.60
C SER A 98 -13.98 -12.35 -3.18
N GLN A 99 -13.05 -13.13 -2.62
CA GLN A 99 -12.73 -14.50 -3.07
C GLN A 99 -13.59 -15.58 -2.43
N LEU A 100 -14.42 -15.22 -1.44
CA LEU A 100 -15.30 -16.18 -0.78
C LEU A 100 -16.62 -16.31 -1.52
N GLU A 101 -17.24 -17.48 -1.40
CA GLU A 101 -18.60 -17.70 -1.88
C GLU A 101 -19.59 -16.73 -1.20
N PRO A 102 -20.65 -16.26 -1.86
CA PRO A 102 -21.56 -15.26 -1.29
C PRO A 102 -22.14 -15.63 0.07
N ALA A 103 -22.43 -16.91 0.32
CA ALA A 103 -22.88 -17.37 1.63
C ALA A 103 -21.79 -17.23 2.72
N GLN A 104 -20.54 -17.57 2.38
CA GLN A 104 -19.39 -17.47 3.27
C GLN A 104 -19.06 -16.02 3.61
N GLN A 105 -19.16 -15.11 2.64
CA GLN A 105 -18.99 -13.67 2.86
C GLN A 105 -19.89 -13.16 4.00
N ARG A 106 -21.19 -13.49 3.96
CA ARG A 106 -22.17 -13.09 4.98
C ARG A 106 -21.86 -13.71 6.35
N ILE A 107 -21.49 -14.99 6.36
CA ILE A 107 -21.14 -15.72 7.59
C ILE A 107 -19.91 -15.10 8.27
N VAL A 108 -18.86 -14.79 7.50
CA VAL A 108 -17.64 -14.17 8.02
C VAL A 108 -17.94 -12.76 8.51
N TRP A 109 -18.68 -11.97 7.73
CA TRP A 109 -19.03 -10.60 8.09
C TRP A 109 -19.83 -10.50 9.38
N LYS A 110 -20.85 -11.35 9.55
CA LYS A 110 -21.65 -11.39 10.78
C LYS A 110 -20.80 -11.72 12.01
N ALA A 111 -19.95 -12.73 11.90
CA ALA A 111 -19.06 -13.10 13.00
C ALA A 111 -18.01 -12.01 13.31
N ALA A 112 -17.50 -11.32 12.28
CA ALA A 112 -16.59 -10.20 12.47
C ALA A 112 -17.27 -9.01 13.17
N LEU A 113 -18.53 -8.72 12.84
CA LEU A 113 -19.34 -7.71 13.54
C LEU A 113 -19.56 -8.07 15.00
N GLU A 114 -19.88 -9.33 15.30
CA GLU A 114 -20.06 -9.81 16.68
C GLU A 114 -18.77 -9.70 17.50
N GLU A 115 -17.63 -10.12 16.94
CA GLU A 115 -16.32 -10.09 17.63
C GLU A 115 -15.80 -8.65 17.83
N SER A 116 -16.15 -7.73 16.95
CA SER A 116 -15.70 -6.33 16.99
C SER A 116 -16.71 -5.35 17.61
N LYS A 117 -17.85 -5.83 18.11
CA LYS A 117 -18.97 -4.99 18.57
C LYS A 117 -19.42 -3.97 17.52
N GLY A 118 -19.44 -4.37 16.25
CA GLY A 118 -19.93 -3.57 15.12
C GLY A 118 -18.87 -2.85 14.28
N HIS A 119 -17.59 -2.90 14.69
CA HIS A 119 -16.50 -2.18 14.01
C HIS A 119 -15.39 -3.13 13.50
N PRO A 120 -15.66 -3.99 12.50
CA PRO A 120 -14.77 -5.05 12.09
C PRO A 120 -13.54 -4.49 11.37
N THR A 121 -12.35 -4.68 11.94
CA THR A 121 -11.09 -4.37 11.24
C THR A 121 -10.72 -5.50 10.27
N GLY A 122 -9.81 -5.22 9.33
CA GLY A 122 -9.27 -6.26 8.43
C GLY A 122 -8.71 -7.47 9.19
N ARG A 123 -8.00 -7.23 10.30
CA ARG A 123 -7.45 -8.29 11.17
C ARG A 123 -8.55 -9.21 11.73
N ILE A 124 -9.65 -8.64 12.20
CA ILE A 124 -10.76 -9.42 12.75
C ILE A 124 -11.41 -10.25 11.65
N ILE A 125 -11.65 -9.66 10.47
CA ILE A 125 -12.21 -10.38 9.31
C ILE A 125 -11.32 -11.58 8.95
N GLU A 126 -10.01 -11.38 8.85
CA GLU A 126 -9.05 -12.45 8.55
C GLU A 126 -9.01 -13.54 9.63
N GLN A 127 -9.04 -13.15 10.91
CA GLN A 127 -9.10 -14.10 12.02
C GLN A 127 -10.36 -14.96 11.96
N VAL A 128 -11.52 -14.37 11.65
CA VAL A 128 -12.77 -15.13 11.46
C VAL A 128 -12.66 -16.09 10.27
N MET A 129 -12.09 -15.67 9.14
CA MET A 129 -11.89 -16.55 7.98
C MET A 129 -11.02 -17.77 8.32
N VAL A 130 -9.94 -17.55 9.09
CA VAL A 130 -9.03 -18.60 9.56
C VAL A 130 -9.72 -19.53 10.55
N LYS A 131 -10.42 -18.99 11.56
CA LYS A 131 -11.19 -19.80 12.55
C LYS A 131 -12.22 -20.71 11.86
N ARG A 132 -12.73 -20.30 10.70
CA ARG A 132 -13.74 -21.03 9.92
C ARG A 132 -13.16 -21.93 8.82
N GLY A 133 -11.83 -22.00 8.68
CA GLY A 133 -11.18 -22.80 7.63
C GLY A 133 -11.43 -22.30 6.20
N LEU A 134 -11.94 -21.07 6.04
CA LEU A 134 -12.21 -20.44 4.74
C LEU A 134 -10.96 -19.81 4.12
N ARG A 135 -9.92 -19.67 4.94
CA ARG A 135 -8.58 -19.32 4.53
C ARG A 135 -7.66 -20.25 5.30
N SER A 136 -6.67 -20.83 4.63
CA SER A 136 -5.60 -21.51 5.34
C SER A 136 -5.00 -20.53 6.34
N LYS A 137 -4.68 -21.01 7.55
CA LYS A 137 -3.67 -20.30 8.35
C LYS A 137 -2.51 -20.06 7.40
N PRO A 138 -1.99 -18.84 7.24
CA PRO A 138 -0.70 -18.69 6.59
C PRO A 138 0.19 -19.73 7.27
N GLN A 139 0.87 -20.56 6.46
CA GLN A 139 1.86 -21.49 6.97
C GLN A 139 2.66 -20.70 7.99
N ALA A 140 2.68 -21.16 9.24
CA ALA A 140 3.56 -20.57 10.21
C ALA A 140 4.96 -20.75 9.60
N ALA A 141 5.48 -19.71 8.95
CA ALA A 141 6.83 -19.34 9.23
C ALA A 141 6.87 -19.32 10.75
N GLU A 142 7.70 -20.16 11.35
CA GLU A 142 8.02 -20.14 12.77
C GLU A 142 8.72 -18.82 13.11
N HIS A 143 8.02 -17.71 12.92
CA HIS A 143 8.29 -16.34 13.28
C HIS A 143 6.91 -15.68 13.24
N SER A 144 6.12 -15.93 14.29
CA SER A 144 4.93 -15.13 14.57
C SER A 144 5.38 -13.68 14.74
N SER A 145 5.19 -12.85 13.72
CA SER A 145 5.10 -11.41 13.93
C SER A 145 3.74 -11.12 14.58
N GLU A 146 3.56 -11.52 15.83
CA GLU A 146 2.96 -10.55 16.75
C GLU A 146 3.78 -9.29 16.57
N SER A 147 3.14 -8.15 16.37
CA SER A 147 3.79 -6.90 15.97
C SER A 147 4.84 -6.49 17.01
N GLU A 148 6.05 -7.05 16.89
CA GLU A 148 7.26 -6.42 17.37
C GLU A 148 7.38 -5.19 16.48
N GLU A 149 6.92 -4.07 17.00
CA GLU A 149 7.17 -2.78 16.38
C GLU A 149 8.69 -2.62 16.32
N TRP A 150 9.24 -2.70 15.10
CA TRP A 150 10.67 -2.68 14.85
C TRP A 150 11.19 -1.25 14.97
N TYR A 151 11.19 -0.69 16.18
CA TYR A 151 11.67 0.67 16.41
C TYR A 151 13.16 0.78 16.13
N THR A 152 13.57 1.91 15.55
CA THR A 152 14.97 2.11 15.21
C THR A 152 15.82 2.13 16.49
N PRO A 153 16.94 1.37 16.54
CA PRO A 153 17.88 1.45 17.65
C PRO A 153 18.48 2.87 17.76
N SER A 154 18.70 3.37 18.98
CA SER A 154 19.27 4.72 19.19
C SER A 154 20.61 4.92 18.47
N HIS A 155 21.49 3.92 18.49
CA HIS A 155 22.78 3.98 17.78
C HIS A 155 22.61 4.12 16.25
N VAL A 156 21.51 3.63 15.67
CA VAL A 156 21.21 3.84 14.25
C VAL A 156 20.69 5.26 14.04
N LEU A 157 19.81 5.76 14.91
CA LEU A 157 19.31 7.14 14.85
C LEU A 157 20.42 8.18 14.99
N GLU A 158 21.39 7.95 15.87
CA GLU A 158 22.58 8.80 16.02
C GLU A 158 23.36 8.92 14.71
N ARG A 159 23.50 7.82 13.95
CA ARG A 159 24.16 7.80 12.64
C ARG A 159 23.32 8.48 11.56
N VAL A 160 22.00 8.28 11.59
CA VAL A 160 21.07 8.99 10.71
C VAL A 160 21.21 10.50 10.89
N LEU A 161 21.24 10.98 12.14
CA LEU A 161 21.43 12.39 12.45
C LEU A 161 22.83 12.88 12.11
N ALA A 162 23.88 12.07 12.33
CA ALA A 162 25.23 12.42 11.92
C ALA A 162 25.35 12.58 10.38
N CYS A 163 24.66 11.74 9.62
CA CYS A 163 24.67 11.78 8.16
C CYS A 163 23.79 12.90 7.58
N LEU A 164 22.56 13.08 8.08
CA LEU A 164 21.59 14.02 7.52
C LEU A 164 21.62 15.40 8.19
N GLY A 165 22.17 15.51 9.40
CA GLY A 165 22.10 16.69 10.27
C GLY A 165 20.74 16.85 10.97
N SER A 166 19.65 16.75 10.21
CA SER A 166 18.27 16.75 10.71
C SER A 166 17.38 15.88 9.84
N VAL A 167 16.27 15.41 10.40
CA VAL A 167 15.23 14.68 9.65
C VAL A 167 14.00 15.58 9.57
N ASP A 168 13.56 15.89 8.35
CA ASP A 168 12.36 16.69 8.13
C ASP A 168 11.09 15.84 8.25
N LEU A 169 11.13 14.60 7.78
CA LEU A 169 9.96 13.72 7.80
C LEU A 169 10.33 12.26 8.10
N ASP A 170 9.59 11.67 9.04
CA ASP A 170 9.41 10.22 9.16
C ASP A 170 8.01 9.84 8.64
N PRO A 171 7.89 9.27 7.43
CA PRO A 171 6.60 8.99 6.84
C PRO A 171 5.99 7.66 7.32
N ALA A 172 6.68 6.92 8.20
CA ALA A 172 6.28 5.61 8.69
C ALA A 172 6.37 5.52 10.23
N ALA A 173 6.05 6.61 10.91
CA ALA A 173 6.11 6.73 12.35
C ALA A 173 5.11 5.79 13.04
N GLU A 174 5.48 5.34 14.22
CA GLU A 174 4.64 4.52 15.09
C GLU A 174 3.57 5.34 15.82
N THR A 175 3.91 6.57 16.21
CA THR A 175 3.06 7.45 17.01
C THR A 175 3.40 8.92 16.76
N LEU A 176 2.44 9.80 17.02
CA LEU A 176 2.70 11.24 17.16
C LEU A 176 3.06 11.63 18.60
N GLU A 177 2.72 10.79 19.57
CA GLU A 177 2.97 11.01 20.99
C GLU A 177 4.29 10.33 21.39
N ASN A 178 5.37 11.11 21.44
CA ASN A 178 6.76 10.67 21.69
C ASN A 178 7.32 9.71 20.63
N PRO A 179 7.50 10.18 19.38
CA PRO A 179 8.04 9.35 18.30
C PRO A 179 9.49 8.93 18.56
N ASN A 180 9.84 7.74 18.09
CA ASN A 180 11.17 7.13 18.15
C ASN A 180 12.17 7.91 17.30
N VAL A 181 11.76 8.29 16.08
CA VAL A 181 12.58 9.08 15.16
C VAL A 181 12.44 10.56 15.50
N PRO A 182 13.53 11.28 15.79
CA PRO A 182 13.50 12.72 16.05
C PRO A 182 13.40 13.51 14.73
N ALA A 183 12.25 13.44 14.06
CA ALA A 183 11.94 14.18 12.84
C ALA A 183 11.09 15.43 13.12
N ASN A 184 11.08 16.40 12.20
CA ASN A 184 10.23 17.59 12.30
C ASN A 184 8.74 17.28 12.08
N ALA A 185 8.44 16.26 11.28
CA ALA A 185 7.09 15.79 11.00
C ALA A 185 7.02 14.25 10.94
N HIS A 186 5.83 13.71 11.23
CA HIS A 186 5.59 12.27 11.34
C HIS A 186 4.26 11.88 10.71
N TYR A 187 4.22 10.78 9.96
CA TYR A 187 2.98 10.16 9.50
C TYR A 187 2.82 8.77 10.13
N THR A 188 1.74 8.61 10.90
CA THR A 188 1.37 7.33 11.51
C THR A 188 0.53 6.46 10.58
N ALA A 189 0.29 5.22 10.98
CA ALA A 189 -0.59 4.31 10.27
C ALA A 189 -2.01 4.89 10.07
N GLU A 190 -2.54 5.64 11.04
CA GLU A 190 -3.84 6.32 10.96
C GLU A 190 -3.84 7.44 9.93
N LEU A 191 -2.70 8.11 9.76
CA LEU A 191 -2.54 9.15 8.76
C LEU A 191 -2.34 8.58 7.35
N ASP A 192 -1.97 7.31 7.21
CA ASP A 192 -1.62 6.67 5.93
C ASP A 192 -0.54 7.45 5.18
N GLY A 193 0.73 7.26 5.57
CA GLY A 193 1.88 7.91 4.93
C GLY A 193 2.07 7.60 3.44
N LEU A 194 1.36 6.59 2.90
CA LEU A 194 1.36 6.25 1.46
C LEU A 194 0.24 6.91 0.66
N SER A 195 -0.64 7.68 1.31
CA SER A 195 -1.69 8.46 0.64
C SER A 195 -1.13 9.74 -0.01
N ASP A 196 -1.99 10.66 -0.46
CA ASP A 196 -1.61 11.91 -1.14
C ASP A 196 -1.00 12.97 -0.19
N ARG A 197 -0.16 12.54 0.75
CA ARG A 197 0.59 13.42 1.66
C ARG A 197 1.89 13.88 1.04
N VAL A 198 2.35 15.04 1.49
CA VAL A 198 3.59 15.66 0.99
C VAL A 198 4.80 15.01 1.64
N TRP A 199 5.70 14.47 0.83
CA TRP A 199 7.03 14.06 1.27
C TRP A 199 8.03 15.08 0.75
N ALA A 200 8.73 15.78 1.64
CA ALA A 200 9.69 16.80 1.23
C ALA A 200 10.85 16.92 2.21
N GLY A 201 12.01 17.39 1.71
CA GLY A 201 13.22 17.60 2.50
C GLY A 201 13.99 16.31 2.78
N LYS A 202 14.60 16.23 3.96
CA LYS A 202 15.43 15.10 4.40
C LYS A 202 14.58 14.03 5.09
N ILE A 203 14.57 12.82 4.55
CA ILE A 203 13.72 11.72 5.04
C ILE A 203 14.53 10.64 5.75
N TYR A 204 14.03 10.18 6.89
CA TYR A 204 14.39 8.87 7.42
C TYR A 204 13.18 7.94 7.30
N LEU A 205 13.39 6.75 6.73
CA LEU A 205 12.31 5.80 6.49
C LEU A 205 12.69 4.41 7.01
N ASN A 206 11.97 3.96 8.04
CA ASN A 206 11.96 2.58 8.53
C ASN A 206 10.54 2.02 8.36
N PRO A 207 10.19 1.50 7.16
CA PRO A 207 8.81 1.20 6.82
C PRO A 207 8.30 -0.04 7.57
N PRO A 208 6.97 -0.22 7.69
CA PRO A 208 6.40 -1.47 8.19
C PRO A 208 6.91 -2.67 7.37
N TYR A 209 7.55 -3.61 8.08
CA TYR A 209 8.19 -4.77 7.46
C TYR A 209 7.14 -5.73 6.93
N GLY A 210 7.40 -6.30 5.75
CA GLY A 210 6.50 -7.27 5.12
C GLY A 210 6.19 -6.91 3.68
N ARG A 211 4.94 -7.15 3.26
CA ARG A 211 4.54 -7.05 1.85
C ARG A 211 4.45 -5.61 1.33
N SER A 212 4.41 -4.62 2.22
CA SER A 212 4.27 -3.19 1.86
C SER A 212 5.58 -2.50 1.49
N ILE A 213 6.75 -3.07 1.82
CA ILE A 213 8.06 -2.42 1.63
C ILE A 213 8.21 -1.86 0.21
N GLY A 214 7.80 -2.63 -0.81
CA GLY A 214 7.89 -2.18 -2.20
C GLY A 214 7.17 -0.86 -2.48
N ARG A 215 5.97 -0.66 -1.90
CA ARG A 215 5.19 0.58 -2.09
C ARG A 215 5.86 1.79 -1.42
N TRP A 216 6.51 1.58 -0.28
CA TRP A 216 7.27 2.63 0.41
C TRP A 216 8.53 3.03 -0.37
N VAL A 217 9.24 2.05 -0.93
CA VAL A 217 10.40 2.28 -1.81
C VAL A 217 9.98 3.02 -3.07
N GLU A 218 8.91 2.58 -3.74
CA GLU A 218 8.37 3.25 -4.94
C GLU A 218 8.01 4.71 -4.65
N ARG A 219 7.36 4.98 -3.51
CA ARG A 219 7.02 6.36 -3.11
C ARG A 219 8.27 7.20 -2.83
N LEU A 220 9.22 6.68 -2.05
CA LEU A 220 10.47 7.38 -1.74
C LEU A 220 11.22 7.76 -3.02
N LEU A 221 11.37 6.81 -3.95
CA LEU A 221 12.05 7.04 -5.22
C LEU A 221 11.33 8.06 -6.09
N TRP A 222 9.99 7.99 -6.17
CA TRP A 222 9.20 8.97 -6.91
C TRP A 222 9.44 10.39 -6.39
N GLU A 223 9.43 10.57 -5.07
CA GLU A 223 9.60 11.88 -4.44
C GLU A 223 11.03 12.41 -4.52
N TYR A 224 12.02 11.50 -4.48
CA TYR A 224 13.43 11.84 -4.70
C TYR A 224 13.70 12.25 -6.15
N VAL A 225 13.18 11.51 -7.13
CA VAL A 225 13.30 11.84 -8.56
C VAL A 225 12.54 13.13 -8.91
N SER A 226 11.46 13.41 -8.18
CA SER A 226 10.69 14.66 -8.31
C SER A 226 11.34 15.85 -7.59
N GLU A 227 12.53 15.66 -7.00
CA GLU A 227 13.28 16.68 -6.24
C GLU A 227 12.56 17.27 -5.02
N ASN A 228 11.46 16.65 -4.58
CA ASN A 228 10.79 17.01 -3.32
C ASN A 228 11.61 16.53 -2.13
N VAL A 229 12.13 15.29 -2.20
CA VAL A 229 13.04 14.71 -1.22
C VAL A 229 14.47 15.02 -1.64
N THR A 230 15.19 15.74 -0.80
CA THR A 230 16.56 16.21 -1.10
C THR A 230 17.60 15.17 -0.73
N GLU A 231 17.41 14.49 0.41
CA GLU A 231 18.22 13.37 0.89
C GLU A 231 17.34 12.39 1.65
N ALA A 232 17.69 11.10 1.63
CA ALA A 232 16.98 10.11 2.42
C ALA A 232 17.88 8.98 2.92
N ILE A 233 17.56 8.46 4.10
CA ILE A 233 18.08 7.19 4.61
C ILE A 233 16.93 6.20 4.75
N LEU A 234 17.09 5.02 4.18
CA LEU A 234 16.10 3.94 4.18
C LEU A 234 16.66 2.70 4.89
N LEU A 235 16.01 2.25 5.96
CA LEU A 235 16.33 1.01 6.67
C LEU A 235 15.38 -0.12 6.27
N VAL A 236 15.92 -1.18 5.68
CA VAL A 236 15.14 -2.31 5.13
C VAL A 236 15.86 -3.64 5.36
N PRO A 237 15.18 -4.81 5.25
CA PRO A 237 15.86 -6.09 5.28
C PRO A 237 16.74 -6.26 4.03
N ALA A 238 17.92 -6.88 4.15
CA ALA A 238 18.78 -7.16 2.99
C ALA A 238 18.19 -8.31 2.14
N ARG A 239 17.30 -7.97 1.21
CA ARG A 239 16.59 -8.90 0.32
C ARG A 239 16.91 -8.61 -1.14
N THR A 240 18.12 -8.97 -1.53
CA THR A 240 18.71 -8.67 -2.84
C THR A 240 17.94 -9.24 -4.03
N ASP A 241 17.07 -10.22 -3.79
CA ASP A 241 16.23 -10.92 -4.78
C ASP A 241 14.93 -10.16 -5.13
N THR A 242 14.51 -9.21 -4.29
CA THR A 242 13.23 -8.53 -4.44
C THR A 242 13.25 -7.42 -5.49
N GLU A 243 12.08 -7.14 -6.09
CA GLU A 243 11.98 -6.11 -7.13
C GLU A 243 12.28 -4.70 -6.63
N TRP A 244 11.84 -4.37 -5.40
CA TRP A 244 12.12 -3.06 -4.81
C TRP A 244 13.61 -2.88 -4.48
N TRP A 245 14.34 -3.95 -4.16
CA TRP A 245 15.80 -3.88 -3.96
C TRP A 245 16.51 -3.50 -5.25
N LYS A 246 16.11 -4.09 -6.39
CA LYS A 246 16.69 -3.78 -7.70
C LYS A 246 16.55 -2.30 -8.05
N GLN A 247 15.46 -1.65 -7.64
CA GLN A 247 15.26 -0.22 -7.89
C GLN A 247 16.27 0.65 -7.10
N LEU A 248 16.72 0.16 -5.93
CA LEU A 248 17.66 0.85 -5.06
C LEU A 248 19.14 0.58 -5.40
N GLN A 249 19.44 -0.35 -6.31
CA GLN A 249 20.80 -0.87 -6.54
C GLN A 249 21.83 0.18 -6.98
N HIS A 250 21.40 1.37 -7.39
CA HIS A 250 22.27 2.46 -7.82
C HIS A 250 22.72 3.36 -6.67
N PHE A 251 22.11 3.22 -5.49
CA PHE A 251 22.40 4.04 -4.33
C PHE A 251 23.42 3.37 -3.41
N PRO A 252 24.24 4.16 -2.69
CA PRO A 252 25.08 3.64 -1.60
C PRO A 252 24.25 2.84 -0.59
N VAL A 253 24.81 1.70 -0.17
CA VAL A 253 24.19 0.83 0.83
C VAL A 253 25.21 0.39 1.88
N CYS A 254 24.84 0.51 3.15
CA CYS A 254 25.50 -0.15 4.27
C CYS A 254 24.83 -1.50 4.51
N LEU A 255 25.56 -2.59 4.32
CA LEU A 255 25.13 -3.94 4.68
C LEU A 255 25.60 -4.21 6.11
N CYS A 256 24.69 -4.15 7.09
CA CYS A 256 25.03 -4.17 8.51
C CYS A 256 25.66 -5.51 8.95
N TRP A 257 26.64 -5.43 9.84
CA TRP A 257 27.25 -6.61 10.46
C TRP A 257 26.36 -7.19 11.55
N GLY A 258 26.02 -8.47 11.43
CA GLY A 258 25.16 -9.16 12.38
C GLY A 258 23.67 -8.80 12.23
N ARG A 259 22.90 -8.99 13.31
CA ARG A 259 21.47 -8.70 13.36
C ARG A 259 21.24 -7.46 14.20
N LEU A 260 20.63 -6.43 13.61
CA LEU A 260 20.20 -5.26 14.37
C LEU A 260 19.19 -5.70 15.45
N ARG A 261 19.36 -5.15 16.65
CA ARG A 261 18.42 -5.31 17.76
C ARG A 261 17.55 -4.08 17.82
N PHE A 262 16.40 -4.14 17.16
CA PHE A 262 15.42 -3.05 17.17
C PHE A 262 14.89 -2.84 18.58
N SER A 263 14.64 -1.58 18.93
CA SER A 263 14.12 -1.24 20.25
C SER A 263 12.72 -1.87 20.37
N GLY A 264 12.42 -2.54 21.48
CA GLY A 264 11.16 -3.28 21.67
C GLY A 264 11.21 -4.78 21.39
N SER A 265 12.24 -5.30 20.69
CA SER A 265 12.43 -6.75 20.52
C SER A 265 13.40 -7.33 21.56
N LYS A 266 13.11 -8.54 22.06
CA LYS A 266 14.02 -9.28 22.97
C LYS A 266 15.18 -9.96 22.23
N THR A 267 15.09 -10.07 20.91
CA THR A 267 16.05 -10.78 20.06
C THR A 267 16.54 -9.90 18.91
N GLY A 268 17.67 -10.26 18.31
CA GLY A 268 18.08 -9.61 17.06
C GLY A 268 17.07 -9.93 15.95
N ALA A 269 16.93 -9.02 14.98
CA ALA A 269 16.04 -9.23 13.84
C ALA A 269 16.32 -10.58 13.16
N PRO A 270 15.29 -11.33 12.73
CA PRO A 270 15.50 -12.64 12.10
C PRO A 270 16.14 -12.52 10.71
N PHE A 271 16.21 -11.31 10.15
CA PHE A 271 16.74 -10.98 8.83
C PHE A 271 17.96 -10.04 8.90
N PRO A 272 18.83 -10.06 7.88
CA PRO A 272 19.90 -9.06 7.76
C PRO A 272 19.30 -7.68 7.47
N SER A 273 20.01 -6.62 7.86
CA SER A 273 19.60 -5.23 7.64
C SER A 273 20.49 -4.56 6.61
N ALA A 274 19.88 -3.70 5.81
CA ALA A 274 20.54 -2.83 4.85
C ALA A 274 20.04 -1.40 5.06
N ILE A 275 20.96 -0.45 4.98
CA ILE A 275 20.67 0.98 5.07
C ILE A 275 21.08 1.61 3.75
N PHE A 276 20.13 2.13 2.99
CA PHE A 276 20.39 2.85 1.75
C PHE A 276 20.45 4.35 2.02
N TYR A 277 21.29 5.04 1.26
CA TYR A 277 21.35 6.50 1.24
C TYR A 277 21.05 7.04 -0.16
N LEU A 278 20.06 7.93 -0.24
CA LEU A 278 19.71 8.64 -1.46
C LEU A 278 20.12 10.09 -1.25
N GLY A 279 21.14 10.57 -1.95
CA GLY A 279 21.65 11.91 -1.75
C GLY A 279 23.00 12.10 -2.44
N LYS A 280 23.57 13.30 -2.30
CA LYS A 280 24.84 13.67 -2.95
C LYS A 280 26.06 13.45 -2.06
N SER A 281 25.87 13.35 -0.74
CA SER A 281 26.95 13.31 0.24
C SER A 281 27.30 11.88 0.64
N ALA A 282 27.78 11.08 -0.32
CA ALA A 282 28.16 9.69 -0.06
C ALA A 282 29.27 9.57 1.01
N ASP A 283 30.15 10.57 1.12
CA ASP A 283 31.19 10.63 2.16
C ASP A 283 30.58 10.75 3.57
N ALA A 284 29.56 11.59 3.76
CA ALA A 284 28.87 11.72 5.05
C ALA A 284 28.17 10.41 5.44
N PHE A 285 27.61 9.70 4.44
CA PHE A 285 27.05 8.38 4.66
C PHE A 285 28.11 7.34 5.03
N TYR A 286 29.26 7.36 4.36
CA TYR A 286 30.39 6.50 4.69
C TYR A 286 30.87 6.74 6.13
N ASP A 287 31.15 8.00 6.49
CA ASP A 287 31.64 8.37 7.82
C ASP A 287 30.67 7.96 8.93
N ALA A 288 29.36 8.07 8.68
CA ALA A 288 28.34 7.73 9.66
C ALA A 288 28.10 6.22 9.82
N PHE A 289 28.27 5.41 8.76
CA PHE A 289 27.80 4.01 8.76
C PHE A 289 28.87 2.95 8.50
N ALA A 290 30.11 3.31 8.15
CA ALA A 290 31.16 2.35 7.80
C ALA A 290 31.60 1.45 8.96
N ASP A 291 31.35 1.84 10.22
CA ASP A 291 31.62 1.03 11.40
C ASP A 291 30.50 0.01 11.70
N LEU A 292 29.27 0.29 11.23
CA LEU A 292 28.09 -0.56 11.41
C LEU A 292 28.03 -1.71 10.39
N GLY A 293 28.63 -1.52 9.23
CA GLY A 293 28.56 -2.45 8.11
C GLY A 293 29.43 -2.05 6.93
N GLY A 294 29.49 -2.92 5.92
CA GLY A 294 30.24 -2.66 4.71
C GLY A 294 29.48 -1.70 3.81
N ILE A 295 30.14 -0.65 3.33
CA ILE A 295 29.58 0.30 2.37
C ILE A 295 29.84 -0.19 0.95
N TRP A 296 28.78 -0.33 0.15
CA TRP A 296 28.83 -0.78 -1.23
C TRP A 296 28.16 0.23 -2.15
N MET A 297 28.72 0.40 -3.33
CA MET A 297 28.12 1.15 -4.42
C MET A 297 28.22 0.36 -5.72
N ARG A 298 27.23 0.53 -6.59
CA ARG A 298 27.28 -0.06 -7.92
C ARG A 298 28.33 0.66 -8.76
N ILE A 299 29.27 -0.12 -9.26
CA ILE A 299 30.25 0.34 -10.24
C ILE A 299 29.57 0.41 -11.60
N SER A 300 29.75 1.52 -12.33
CA SER A 300 29.35 1.65 -13.73
C SER A 300 30.52 1.31 -14.65
N ARG A 301 30.24 0.96 -15.90
CA ARG A 301 31.31 0.69 -16.87
C ARG A 301 32.16 1.93 -17.11
N ASP A 302 31.54 3.10 -17.09
CA ASP A 302 32.22 4.38 -17.28
C ASP A 302 33.18 4.68 -16.13
N SER A 303 32.80 4.35 -14.88
CA SER A 303 33.67 4.53 -13.71
C SER A 303 34.90 3.61 -13.67
N LEU A 304 34.95 2.58 -14.52
CA LEU A 304 36.12 1.69 -14.65
C LEU A 304 37.11 2.14 -15.74
N ALA A 305 36.71 3.08 -16.61
CA ALA A 305 37.55 3.53 -17.72
C ALA A 305 38.56 4.61 -17.31
N ASP A 306 38.34 5.28 -16.17
CA ASP A 306 39.17 6.37 -15.64
C ASP A 306 40.14 5.92 -14.52
N GLY A 307 40.28 4.61 -14.30
CA GLY A 307 41.08 4.00 -13.22
C GLY A 307 42.26 3.17 -13.69
#